data_AF-A0A7G9YM80-F1
#
_entry.id   AF-A0A7G9YM80-F1
#
_cell.length_a   1.000
_cell.length_b   1.000
_cell.length_c   1.000
_cell.angle_alpha   90.00
_cell.angle_beta   90.00
_cell.angle_gamma   90.00
#
_symmetry.space_group_name_H-M   'P 1'
#
loop_
_entity.id
_entity.type
_entity.pdbx_description
1 polymer ?
#
loop_
_entity_poly.entity_id
_entity_poly.type
_entity_poly.pdbx_seq_one_letter_code
_entity_poly.pdbx_strand_id
1 'polypeptide(L)'
;MWEDHKRAQSQLVDLSELHTRFGLLSDQYQSDLARLDAISEAGFRLAQMPEESCPVCGALPEHQRDDHMQDTPPDELAISCATEASNIRALIEDLSETIRSNDIQIKAKTEYVQRIHAKLIAANNTIKDELQPRFQAVATRICELTDKQLVFLRALYLYERVGDFKTLLEVLAEEKPQKPDKDAFTKLGASEAEEFCKEVEAVLREWKFPNLDRVIFSESNDDIAISGRERASHGKGVRAITHTAFNLGLLRFCRNRSMPHPGLLIVDSPLVVYRQADDPNSDPEDEGFSTDVKEAFYRSLSAAVGIQVIVCENDDPPADLSANIIHFTKTNEGRYGFIPMVGGSQ
;
A
#
# COMPACT_ATOMS: atom_id res chain seq x y z
N MET A 1 -9.42 1.09 31.52
CA MET A 1 -8.58 2.24 31.95
C MET A 1 -8.76 3.46 31.05
N TRP A 2 -8.43 3.39 29.75
CA TRP A 2 -8.60 4.55 28.86
C TRP A 2 -10.07 4.90 28.59
N GLU A 3 -10.91 3.90 28.34
CA GLU A 3 -12.36 4.09 28.21
C GLU A 3 -12.98 4.64 29.51
N ASP A 4 -12.55 4.13 30.66
CA ASP A 4 -13.00 4.63 31.97
C ASP A 4 -12.58 6.10 32.20
N HIS A 5 -11.36 6.48 31.79
CA HIS A 5 -10.90 7.86 31.86
C HIS A 5 -11.76 8.78 31.00
N LYS A 6 -12.01 8.40 29.74
CA LYS A 6 -12.87 9.15 28.82
C LYS A 6 -14.29 9.29 29.33
N ARG A 7 -14.87 8.20 29.82
CA ARG A 7 -16.22 8.20 30.39
C ARG A 7 -16.30 9.10 31.62
N ALA A 8 -15.32 9.01 32.53
CA ALA A 8 -15.28 9.86 33.71
C ALA A 8 -15.07 11.34 33.38
N GLN A 9 -14.27 11.64 32.35
CA GLN A 9 -14.06 13.00 31.86
C GLN A 9 -15.33 13.58 31.22
N SER A 10 -16.06 12.79 30.41
CA SER A 10 -17.36 13.20 29.86
C SER A 10 -18.35 13.53 30.96
N GLN A 11 -18.49 12.64 31.95
CA GLN A 11 -19.37 12.87 33.10
C GLN A 11 -19.00 14.12 33.90
N LEU A 12 -17.70 14.42 34.03
CA LEU A 12 -17.25 15.64 34.70
C LEU A 12 -17.67 16.89 33.92
N VAL A 13 -17.54 16.87 32.59
CA VAL A 13 -18.01 17.95 31.72
C VAL A 13 -19.52 18.17 31.88
N ASP A 14 -20.30 17.09 31.84
CA ASP A 14 -21.76 17.15 32.00
C ASP A 14 -22.15 17.76 33.36
N LEU A 15 -21.49 17.34 34.45
CA LEU A 15 -21.73 17.88 35.80
C LEU A 15 -21.34 19.36 35.92
N SER A 16 -20.21 19.75 35.32
CA SER A 16 -19.76 21.14 35.27
C SER A 16 -20.73 22.02 34.47
N GLU A 17 -21.28 21.52 33.36
CA GLU A 17 -22.29 22.24 32.59
C GLU A 17 -23.59 22.41 33.39
N LEU A 18 -24.05 21.36 34.07
CA LEU A 18 -25.21 21.45 34.97
C LEU A 18 -24.99 22.48 36.07
N HIS A 19 -23.78 22.55 36.65
CA HIS A 19 -23.44 23.56 37.65
C HIS A 19 -23.59 24.98 37.10
N THR A 20 -23.07 25.24 35.89
CA THR A 20 -23.23 26.55 35.23
C THR A 20 -24.70 26.88 34.99
N ARG A 21 -25.51 25.91 34.54
CA ARG A 21 -26.95 26.11 34.31
C ARG A 21 -27.72 26.40 35.60
N PHE A 22 -27.38 25.72 36.70
CA PHE A 22 -27.98 26.02 38.01
C PHE A 22 -27.61 27.41 38.51
N GLY A 23 -26.38 27.88 38.27
CA GLY A 23 -25.98 29.26 38.55
C GLY A 23 -26.87 30.28 37.81
N LEU A 24 -27.05 30.09 36.50
CA LEU A 24 -27.94 30.95 35.70
C LEU A 24 -29.40 30.92 36.17
N LEU A 25 -29.89 29.75 36.56
CA LEU A 25 -31.25 29.60 37.10
C LEU A 25 -31.40 30.34 38.44
N SER A 26 -30.38 30.29 39.31
CA SER A 26 -30.34 31.04 40.56
C SER A 26 -30.39 32.54 40.31
N ASP A 27 -29.60 33.05 39.35
CA ASP A 27 -29.61 34.47 38.98
C ASP A 27 -30.97 34.91 38.46
N GLN A 28 -31.63 34.06 37.66
CA GLN A 28 -32.99 34.31 37.18
C GLN A 28 -33.99 34.39 38.34
N TYR A 29 -33.97 33.43 39.28
CA TYR A 29 -34.86 33.45 40.43
C TYR A 29 -34.66 34.68 41.31
N GLN A 30 -33.42 35.15 41.50
CA GLN A 30 -33.14 36.39 42.23
C GLN A 30 -33.73 37.61 41.51
N SER A 31 -33.62 37.66 40.18
CA SER A 31 -34.22 38.74 39.39
C SER A 31 -35.75 38.73 39.43
N ASP A 32 -36.36 37.55 39.31
CA ASP A 32 -37.81 37.38 39.40
C ASP A 32 -38.34 37.75 40.80
N LEU A 33 -37.60 37.37 41.85
CA LEU A 33 -37.92 37.75 43.23
C LEU A 33 -37.91 39.27 43.42
N ALA A 34 -36.85 39.95 42.95
CA ALA A 34 -36.76 41.41 43.01
C ALA A 34 -37.91 42.09 42.27
N ARG A 35 -38.33 41.53 41.12
CA ARG A 35 -39.49 42.04 40.36
C ARG A 35 -40.80 41.85 41.14
N LEU A 36 -41.03 40.68 41.72
CA LEU A 36 -42.25 40.40 42.48
C LEU A 36 -42.34 41.24 43.76
N ASP A 37 -41.23 41.42 44.48
CA ASP A 37 -41.18 42.27 45.67
C ASP A 37 -41.47 43.74 45.30
N ALA A 38 -40.95 44.24 44.17
CA ALA A 38 -41.25 45.58 43.67
C ALA A 38 -42.73 45.76 43.29
N ILE A 39 -43.34 44.77 42.61
CA ILE A 39 -44.76 44.81 42.25
C ILE A 39 -45.63 44.73 43.51
N SER A 40 -45.26 43.87 44.47
CA SER A 40 -45.98 43.73 45.74
C SER A 40 -45.93 45.02 46.56
N GLU A 41 -44.77 45.68 46.64
CA GLU A 41 -44.63 46.95 47.36
C GLU A 41 -45.44 48.06 46.67
N ALA A 42 -45.36 48.17 45.34
CA ALA A 42 -46.12 49.15 44.58
C ALA A 42 -47.63 48.94 44.74
N GLY A 43 -48.13 47.71 44.62
CA GLY A 43 -49.55 47.38 44.80
C GLY A 43 -50.06 47.74 46.19
N PHE A 44 -49.30 47.39 47.24
CA PHE A 44 -49.64 47.76 48.62
C PHE A 44 -49.67 49.28 48.84
N ARG A 45 -48.72 50.03 48.25
CA ARG A 45 -48.69 51.50 48.36
C ARG A 45 -49.83 52.17 47.60
N LEU A 46 -50.15 51.68 46.40
CA LEU A 46 -51.27 52.18 45.60
C LEU A 46 -52.60 51.95 46.31
N ALA A 47 -52.80 50.80 46.96
CA ALA A 47 -54.00 50.51 47.74
C ALA A 47 -54.19 51.43 48.97
N GLN A 48 -53.11 52.05 49.48
CA GLN A 48 -53.17 52.99 50.60
C GLN A 48 -53.39 54.45 50.16
N MET A 49 -53.33 54.74 48.85
CA MET A 49 -53.53 56.10 48.36
C MET A 49 -55.01 56.46 48.41
N PRO A 50 -55.37 57.63 48.96
CA PRO A 50 -56.74 58.08 48.98
C PRO A 50 -57.21 58.43 47.56
N GLU A 51 -58.50 58.20 47.30
CA GLU A 51 -59.15 58.71 46.09
C GLU A 51 -59.30 60.23 46.22
N GLU A 52 -58.47 60.98 45.50
CA GLU A 52 -58.51 62.44 45.46
C GLU A 52 -59.22 62.96 44.20
N SER A 53 -59.61 64.24 44.23
CA SER A 53 -60.15 64.92 43.05
C SER A 53 -59.13 64.91 41.90
N CYS A 54 -59.60 64.72 40.67
CA CYS A 54 -58.71 64.64 39.51
C CYS A 54 -57.83 65.91 39.40
N PRO A 55 -56.48 65.78 39.38
CA PRO A 55 -55.58 66.93 39.34
C PRO A 55 -55.62 67.71 38.02
N VAL A 56 -56.26 67.15 36.99
CA VAL A 56 -56.36 67.76 35.65
C VAL A 56 -57.68 68.49 35.44
N CYS A 57 -58.81 67.89 35.83
CA CYS A 57 -60.14 68.45 35.58
C CYS A 57 -60.95 68.78 36.85
N GLY A 58 -60.47 68.43 38.04
CA GLY A 58 -61.13 68.68 39.32
C GLY A 58 -62.34 67.78 39.62
N ALA A 59 -62.59 66.74 38.81
CA ALA A 59 -63.69 65.82 39.06
C ALA A 59 -63.54 65.11 40.41
N LEU A 60 -64.62 65.10 41.20
CA LEU A 60 -64.72 64.33 42.44
C LEU A 60 -64.67 62.81 42.15
N PRO A 61 -64.21 61.97 43.10
CA PRO A 61 -64.11 60.52 42.92
C PRO A 61 -65.37 59.86 42.36
N GLU A 62 -66.55 60.28 42.83
CA GLU A 62 -67.88 59.85 42.39
C GLU A 62 -68.22 60.12 40.91
N HIS A 63 -67.38 60.87 40.20
CA HIS A 63 -67.53 61.20 38.78
C HIS A 63 -66.36 60.66 37.93
N GLN A 64 -65.45 59.90 38.52
CA GLN A 64 -64.37 59.21 37.82
C GLN A 64 -64.93 57.92 37.18
N ARG A 65 -64.39 57.51 36.03
CA ARG A 65 -64.77 56.25 35.39
C ARG A 65 -63.80 55.16 35.84
N ASP A 66 -64.33 54.10 36.41
CA ASP A 66 -63.56 52.94 36.89
C ASP A 66 -63.14 51.98 35.76
N ASP A 67 -63.09 52.44 34.51
CA ASP A 67 -62.69 51.62 33.35
C ASP A 67 -61.29 51.01 33.53
N HIS A 68 -60.44 51.62 34.37
CA HIS A 68 -59.10 51.14 34.75
C HIS A 68 -59.07 50.18 35.94
N MET A 69 -60.17 50.00 36.68
CA MET A 69 -60.29 49.06 37.80
C MET A 69 -60.98 47.75 37.41
N GLN A 70 -61.12 47.46 36.11
CA GLN A 70 -61.68 46.19 35.62
C GLN A 70 -60.72 45.00 35.82
N ASP A 71 -59.44 45.28 36.09
CA ASP A 71 -58.40 44.29 36.39
C ASP A 71 -58.32 43.99 37.90
N THR A 72 -57.56 42.96 38.27
CA THR A 72 -57.34 42.54 39.68
C THR A 72 -56.94 43.74 40.56
N PRO A 73 -57.62 43.95 41.71
CA PRO A 73 -57.28 45.00 42.66
C PRO A 73 -55.79 45.02 43.05
N PRO A 74 -55.16 46.20 43.20
CA PRO A 74 -53.73 46.31 43.52
C PRO A 74 -53.28 45.57 44.80
N ASP A 75 -54.18 45.47 45.79
CA ASP A 75 -53.97 44.72 47.03
C ASP A 75 -54.04 43.20 46.83
N GLU A 76 -55.01 42.71 46.05
CA GLU A 76 -55.09 41.30 45.66
C GLU A 76 -53.87 40.87 44.83
N LEU A 77 -53.43 41.73 43.89
CA LEU A 77 -52.21 41.50 43.12
C LEU A 77 -50.96 41.45 44.01
N ALA A 78 -50.86 42.36 45.00
CA ALA A 78 -49.75 42.36 45.96
C ALA A 78 -49.71 41.07 46.79
N ILE A 79 -50.85 40.59 47.27
CA ILE A 79 -50.93 39.32 48.02
C ILE A 79 -50.51 38.13 47.13
N SER A 80 -50.94 38.12 45.86
CA SER A 80 -50.54 37.09 44.90
C SER A 80 -49.02 37.12 44.63
N CYS A 81 -48.45 38.31 44.42
CA CYS A 81 -47.01 38.47 44.21
C CYS A 81 -46.19 38.08 45.45
N ALA A 82 -46.65 38.41 46.66
CA ALA A 82 -46.00 38.00 47.90
C ALA A 82 -46.02 36.48 48.10
N THR A 83 -47.12 35.83 47.73
CA THR A 83 -47.25 34.37 47.75
C THR A 83 -46.27 33.72 46.77
N GLU A 84 -46.21 34.22 45.54
CA GLU A 84 -45.28 33.70 44.53
C GLU A 84 -43.82 33.97 44.89
N ALA A 85 -43.51 35.12 45.48
CA ALA A 85 -42.19 35.41 46.03
C ALA A 85 -41.80 34.41 47.12
N SER A 86 -42.74 33.97 47.96
CA SER A 86 -42.50 32.89 48.93
C SER A 86 -42.19 31.56 48.26
N ASN A 87 -42.90 31.22 47.17
CA ASN A 87 -42.63 29.99 46.40
C ASN A 87 -41.24 30.04 45.77
N ILE A 88 -40.86 31.16 45.16
CA ILE A 88 -39.54 31.34 44.54
C ILE A 88 -38.42 31.24 45.59
N ARG A 89 -38.61 31.79 46.80
CA ARG A 89 -37.63 31.63 47.90
C ARG A 89 -37.40 30.17 48.27
N ALA A 90 -38.46 29.35 48.32
CA ALA A 90 -38.33 27.91 48.54
C ALA A 90 -37.57 27.23 47.39
N LEU A 91 -37.86 27.59 46.13
CA LEU A 91 -37.13 27.07 44.97
C LEU A 91 -35.65 27.44 44.98
N ILE A 92 -35.30 28.64 45.46
CA ILE A 92 -33.89 29.06 45.63
C ILE A 92 -33.19 28.20 46.67
N GLU A 93 -33.85 27.88 47.79
CA GLU A 93 -33.31 27.01 48.83
C GLU A 93 -33.04 25.59 48.29
N ASP A 94 -34.03 24.99 47.62
CA ASP A 94 -33.90 23.68 46.96
C ASP A 94 -32.79 23.66 45.90
N LEU A 95 -32.69 24.73 45.10
CA LEU A 95 -31.64 24.89 44.09
C LEU A 95 -30.26 24.99 44.74
N SER A 96 -30.13 25.69 45.87
CA SER A 96 -28.88 25.82 46.60
C SER A 96 -28.37 24.46 47.12
N GLU A 97 -29.28 23.60 47.61
CA GLU A 97 -28.95 22.24 48.03
C GLU A 97 -28.50 21.39 46.83
N THR A 98 -29.16 21.54 45.69
CA THR A 98 -28.83 20.86 44.44
C THR A 98 -27.45 21.26 43.92
N ILE A 99 -27.12 22.56 43.94
CA ILE A 99 -25.79 23.09 43.58
C ILE A 99 -24.72 22.49 44.50
N ARG A 100 -24.95 22.49 45.82
CA ARG A 100 -24.02 21.92 46.80
C ARG A 100 -23.79 20.42 46.57
N SER A 101 -24.84 19.67 46.24
CA SER A 101 -24.75 18.25 45.88
C SER A 101 -23.93 18.05 44.60
N ASN A 102 -24.16 18.88 43.58
CA ASN A 102 -23.41 18.82 42.33
C ASN A 102 -21.91 19.14 42.54
N ASP A 103 -21.59 20.15 43.36
CA ASP A 103 -20.20 20.49 43.70
C ASP A 103 -19.44 19.33 44.34
N ILE A 104 -20.09 18.60 45.25
CA ILE A 104 -19.52 17.40 45.86
C ILE A 104 -19.23 16.34 44.79
N GLN A 105 -20.16 16.14 43.85
CA GLN A 105 -19.98 15.19 42.75
C GLN A 105 -18.85 15.61 41.79
N ILE A 106 -18.75 16.90 41.45
CA ILE A 106 -17.68 17.46 40.61
C ILE A 106 -16.32 17.22 41.27
N LYS A 107 -16.18 17.52 42.56
CA LYS A 107 -14.92 17.29 43.31
C LYS A 107 -14.53 15.82 43.29
N ALA A 108 -15.45 14.93 43.66
CA ALA A 108 -15.20 13.49 43.70
C ALA A 108 -14.84 12.93 42.30
N LYS A 109 -15.52 13.40 41.24
CA LYS A 109 -15.21 12.98 39.86
C LYS A 109 -13.88 13.54 39.38
N THR A 110 -13.52 14.77 39.73
CA THR A 110 -12.23 15.36 39.40
C THR A 110 -11.08 14.55 39.97
N GLU A 111 -11.13 14.22 41.27
CA GLU A 111 -10.13 13.37 41.92
C GLU A 111 -10.05 11.98 41.27
N TYR A 112 -11.21 11.41 40.91
CA TYR A 112 -11.27 10.13 40.23
C TYR A 112 -10.58 10.16 38.86
N VAL A 113 -10.85 11.19 38.05
CA VAL A 113 -10.23 11.42 36.73
C VAL A 113 -8.72 11.56 36.87
N GLN A 114 -8.24 12.37 37.81
CA GLN A 114 -6.81 12.58 38.08
C GLN A 114 -6.11 11.26 38.46
N ARG A 115 -6.74 10.45 39.32
CA ARG A 115 -6.19 9.16 39.73
C ARG A 115 -6.08 8.16 38.58
N ILE A 116 -7.07 8.09 37.70
CA ILE A 116 -6.99 7.22 36.51
C ILE A 116 -5.92 7.74 35.55
N HIS A 117 -5.84 9.06 35.36
CA HIS A 117 -4.85 9.67 34.50
C HIS A 117 -3.42 9.35 34.95
N ALA A 118 -3.14 9.45 36.25
CA ALA A 118 -1.85 9.08 36.82
C ALA A 118 -1.50 7.60 36.58
N LYS A 119 -2.48 6.70 36.71
CA LYS A 119 -2.28 5.27 36.39
C LYS A 119 -1.99 5.03 34.91
N LEU A 120 -2.67 5.74 34.02
CA LEU A 120 -2.43 5.67 32.57
C LEU A 120 -1.02 6.14 32.22
N ILE A 121 -0.58 7.26 32.79
CA ILE A 121 0.80 7.78 32.58
C ILE A 121 1.82 6.76 33.09
N ALA A 122 1.63 6.22 34.30
CA ALA A 122 2.54 5.23 34.86
C ALA A 122 2.65 3.98 33.96
N ALA A 123 1.52 3.43 33.52
CA ALA A 123 1.50 2.28 32.62
C ALA A 123 2.18 2.59 31.28
N ASN A 124 1.95 3.78 30.72
CA ASN A 124 2.58 4.20 29.47
C ASN A 124 4.11 4.35 29.61
N ASN A 125 4.58 4.88 30.73
CA ASN A 125 6.01 4.99 31.01
C ASN A 125 6.66 3.61 31.17
N THR A 126 6.02 2.66 31.87
CA THR A 126 6.52 1.28 31.95
C THR A 126 6.64 0.64 30.57
N ILE A 127 5.65 0.83 29.69
CA ILE A 127 5.71 0.32 28.32
C ILE A 127 6.90 0.93 27.56
N LYS A 128 7.02 2.26 27.59
CA LYS A 128 8.00 3.00 26.80
C LYS A 128 9.43 2.83 27.30
N ASP A 129 9.63 2.88 28.60
CA ASP A 129 10.97 3.00 29.20
C ASP A 129 11.53 1.63 29.62
N GLU A 130 10.69 0.62 29.85
CA GLU A 130 11.13 -0.71 30.28
C GLU A 130 10.86 -1.81 29.25
N LEU A 131 9.61 -1.94 28.80
CA LEU A 131 9.21 -3.07 27.96
C LEU A 131 9.70 -2.93 26.52
N GLN A 132 9.56 -1.73 25.94
CA GLN A 132 9.94 -1.47 24.55
C GLN A 132 11.45 -1.67 24.31
N PRO A 133 12.37 -1.17 25.16
CA PRO A 133 13.80 -1.43 24.98
C PRO A 133 14.16 -2.90 25.13
N ARG A 134 13.53 -3.61 26.09
CA ARG A 134 13.75 -5.06 26.26
C ARG A 134 13.30 -5.85 25.04
N PHE A 135 12.14 -5.52 24.49
CA PHE A 135 11.64 -6.17 23.27
C PHE A 135 12.58 -5.91 22.09
N GLN A 136 13.04 -4.67 21.91
CA GLN A 136 14.00 -4.31 20.88
C GLN A 136 15.32 -5.08 21.04
N ALA A 137 15.86 -5.18 22.25
CA ALA A 137 17.09 -5.94 22.51
C ALA A 137 16.94 -7.43 22.15
N VAL A 138 15.81 -8.05 22.52
CA VAL A 138 15.52 -9.45 22.17
C VAL A 138 15.34 -9.62 20.67
N ALA A 139 14.59 -8.73 20.01
CA ALA A 139 14.37 -8.76 18.57
C ALA A 139 15.70 -8.65 17.79
N THR A 140 16.55 -7.69 18.15
CA THR A 140 17.89 -7.55 17.57
C THR A 140 18.70 -8.82 17.77
N ARG A 141 18.65 -9.41 18.96
CA ARG A 141 19.39 -10.65 19.24
C ARG A 141 18.91 -11.83 18.41
N ILE A 142 17.60 -11.95 18.17
CA ILE A 142 17.04 -12.98 17.29
C ILE A 142 17.55 -12.77 15.86
N CYS A 143 17.51 -11.55 15.33
CA CYS A 143 18.03 -11.26 14.00
C CYS A 143 19.51 -11.64 13.87
N GLU A 144 20.34 -11.23 14.84
CA GLU A 144 21.77 -11.60 14.86
C GLU A 144 22.00 -13.13 14.86
N LEU A 145 21.18 -13.88 15.60
CA LEU A 145 21.30 -15.34 15.66
C LEU A 145 20.85 -15.99 14.36
N THR A 146 19.79 -15.50 13.74
CA THR A 146 19.32 -15.97 12.43
C THR A 146 20.36 -15.72 11.35
N ASP A 147 20.99 -14.54 11.32
CA ASP A 147 22.06 -14.23 10.37
C ASP A 147 23.25 -15.17 10.55
N LYS A 148 23.66 -15.43 11.80
CA LYS A 148 24.72 -16.40 12.11
C LYS A 148 24.34 -17.82 11.70
N GLN A 149 23.09 -18.22 11.88
CA GLN A 149 22.61 -19.53 11.48
C GLN A 149 22.79 -19.76 9.98
N LEU A 150 22.47 -18.77 9.14
CA LEU A 150 22.68 -18.86 7.69
C LEU A 150 24.17 -19.06 7.34
N VAL A 151 25.07 -18.35 8.02
CA VAL A 151 26.52 -18.52 7.85
C VAL A 151 26.95 -19.94 8.21
N PHE A 152 26.49 -20.47 9.35
CA PHE A 152 26.83 -21.83 9.77
C PHE A 152 26.27 -22.90 8.83
N LEU A 153 25.03 -22.77 8.36
CA LEU A 153 24.45 -23.68 7.39
C LEU A 153 25.24 -23.69 6.08
N ARG A 154 25.66 -22.51 5.60
CA ARG A 154 26.52 -22.42 4.41
C ARG A 154 27.87 -23.07 4.64
N ALA A 155 28.48 -22.85 5.80
CA ALA A 155 29.76 -23.48 6.15
C ALA A 155 29.63 -25.01 6.21
N LEU A 156 28.53 -25.53 6.78
CA LEU A 156 28.25 -26.97 6.84
C LEU A 156 28.09 -27.56 5.43
N TYR A 157 27.29 -26.92 4.58
CA TYR A 157 27.12 -27.31 3.18
C TYR A 157 28.46 -27.35 2.41
N LEU A 158 29.30 -26.32 2.57
CA LEU A 158 30.61 -26.29 1.94
C LEU A 158 31.54 -27.38 2.48
N TYR A 159 31.47 -27.66 3.78
CA TYR A 159 32.25 -28.72 4.40
C TYR A 159 31.86 -30.10 3.85
N GLU A 160 30.56 -30.40 3.77
CA GLU A 160 30.04 -31.61 3.14
C GLU A 160 30.48 -31.72 1.68
N ARG A 161 30.37 -30.62 0.92
CA ARG A 161 30.78 -30.59 -0.50
C ARG A 161 32.27 -30.86 -0.71
N VAL A 162 33.12 -30.35 0.19
CA VAL A 162 34.56 -30.68 0.18
C VAL A 162 34.78 -32.16 0.47
N GLY A 163 33.99 -32.75 1.37
CA GLY A 163 33.98 -34.21 1.60
C GLY A 163 33.66 -34.98 0.32
N ASP A 164 32.55 -34.65 -0.33
CA ASP A 164 32.13 -35.27 -1.60
C ASP A 164 33.23 -35.20 -2.66
N PHE A 165 33.85 -34.02 -2.83
CA PHE A 165 34.91 -33.84 -3.82
C PHE A 165 36.19 -34.60 -3.47
N LYS A 166 36.52 -34.76 -2.18
CA LYS A 166 37.66 -35.60 -1.77
C LYS A 166 37.39 -37.06 -2.11
N THR A 167 36.20 -37.57 -1.81
CA THR A 167 35.82 -38.93 -2.17
C THR A 167 35.83 -39.12 -3.69
N LEU A 168 35.34 -38.16 -4.46
CA LEU A 168 35.41 -38.20 -5.92
C LEU A 168 36.87 -38.22 -6.43
N LEU A 169 37.76 -37.42 -5.83
CA LEU A 169 39.17 -37.41 -6.18
C LEU A 169 39.87 -38.73 -5.84
N GLU A 170 39.52 -39.37 -4.73
CA GLU A 170 40.03 -40.70 -4.37
C GLU A 170 39.60 -41.75 -5.41
N VAL A 171 38.32 -41.76 -5.80
CA VAL A 171 37.81 -42.65 -6.86
C VAL A 171 38.53 -42.40 -8.19
N LEU A 172 38.66 -41.14 -8.60
CA LEU A 172 39.35 -40.78 -9.85
C LEU A 172 40.86 -41.06 -9.81
N ALA A 173 41.48 -41.05 -8.62
CA ALA A 173 42.88 -41.43 -8.47
C ALA A 173 43.10 -42.95 -8.57
N GLU A 174 42.11 -43.75 -8.18
CA GLU A 174 42.11 -45.20 -8.38
C GLU A 174 41.80 -45.58 -9.84
N GLU A 175 41.01 -44.77 -10.55
CA GLU A 175 40.83 -44.89 -11.99
C GLU A 175 42.11 -44.50 -12.74
N LYS A 176 42.77 -45.48 -13.38
CA LYS A 176 43.91 -45.18 -14.25
C LYS A 176 43.46 -44.23 -15.36
N PRO A 177 44.18 -43.12 -15.64
CA PRO A 177 43.83 -42.22 -16.72
C PRO A 177 43.92 -42.97 -18.05
N GLN A 178 42.78 -43.41 -18.57
CA GLN A 178 42.67 -43.66 -19.99
C GLN A 178 42.86 -42.30 -20.65
N LYS A 179 43.87 -42.17 -21.51
CA LYS A 179 43.99 -41.00 -22.39
C LYS A 179 42.61 -40.81 -23.03
N PRO A 180 42.01 -39.60 -22.96
CA PRO A 180 40.81 -39.35 -23.72
C PRO A 180 41.14 -39.69 -25.16
N ASP A 181 40.41 -40.64 -25.71
CA ASP A 181 40.54 -41.00 -27.11
C ASP A 181 40.27 -39.71 -27.88
N LYS A 182 41.29 -39.16 -28.55
CA LYS A 182 41.12 -37.93 -29.33
C LYS A 182 40.09 -38.11 -30.45
N ASP A 183 39.70 -39.36 -30.71
CA ASP A 183 38.69 -39.79 -31.66
C ASP A 183 37.28 -39.97 -31.05
N ALA A 184 37.08 -39.75 -29.73
CA ALA A 184 35.76 -39.89 -29.10
C ALA A 184 34.75 -38.81 -29.53
N PHE A 185 35.23 -37.65 -29.97
CA PHE A 185 34.44 -36.76 -30.81
C PHE A 185 34.67 -37.21 -32.25
N THR A 186 33.80 -38.08 -32.73
CA THR A 186 33.71 -38.40 -34.16
C THR A 186 33.68 -37.07 -34.91
N LYS A 187 34.60 -36.87 -35.86
CA LYS A 187 34.54 -35.72 -36.77
C LYS A 187 33.12 -35.63 -37.31
N LEU A 188 32.50 -34.45 -37.16
CA LEU A 188 31.16 -34.16 -37.65
C LEU A 188 31.08 -34.65 -39.11
N GLY A 189 30.19 -35.59 -39.41
CA GLY A 189 30.09 -36.09 -40.78
C GLY A 189 29.66 -34.94 -41.68
N ALA A 190 30.37 -34.75 -42.79
CA ALA A 190 30.11 -33.64 -43.71
C ALA A 190 28.64 -33.56 -44.15
N SER A 191 27.95 -34.72 -44.23
CA SER A 191 26.51 -34.80 -44.51
C SER A 191 25.63 -34.26 -43.39
N GLU A 192 25.96 -34.54 -42.12
CA GLU A 192 25.19 -34.02 -40.98
C GLU A 192 25.39 -32.51 -40.82
N ALA A 193 26.63 -32.03 -41.02
CA ALA A 193 26.96 -30.61 -41.03
C ALA A 193 26.17 -29.87 -42.13
N GLU A 194 26.14 -30.42 -43.34
CA GLU A 194 25.42 -29.80 -44.46
C GLU A 194 23.91 -29.76 -44.22
N GLU A 195 23.31 -30.84 -43.71
CA GLU A 195 21.89 -30.86 -43.39
C GLU A 195 21.52 -29.92 -42.24
N PHE A 196 22.35 -29.83 -41.20
CA PHE A 196 22.19 -28.84 -40.14
C PHE A 196 22.26 -27.41 -40.70
N CYS A 197 23.22 -27.11 -41.58
CA CYS A 197 23.31 -25.80 -42.22
C CYS A 197 22.08 -25.46 -43.07
N LYS A 198 21.47 -26.45 -43.74
CA LYS A 198 20.20 -26.25 -44.46
C LYS A 198 19.05 -25.87 -43.53
N GLU A 199 18.98 -26.45 -42.34
CA GLU A 199 17.97 -26.08 -41.33
C GLU A 199 18.19 -24.65 -40.81
N VAL A 200 19.45 -24.26 -40.54
CA VAL A 200 19.77 -22.89 -40.15
C VAL A 200 19.46 -21.90 -41.28
N GLU A 201 19.79 -22.25 -42.52
CA GLU A 201 19.48 -21.44 -43.69
C GLU A 201 17.96 -21.27 -43.87
N ALA A 202 17.17 -22.34 -43.66
CA ALA A 202 15.71 -22.26 -43.70
C ALA A 202 15.15 -21.30 -42.64
N VAL A 203 15.68 -21.35 -41.41
CA VAL A 203 15.32 -20.40 -40.34
C VAL A 203 15.64 -18.96 -40.74
N LEU A 204 16.84 -18.69 -41.26
CA LEU A 204 17.23 -17.35 -41.70
C LEU A 204 16.40 -16.85 -42.89
N ARG A 205 16.01 -17.75 -43.82
CA ARG A 205 15.09 -17.43 -44.92
C ARG A 205 13.69 -17.08 -44.42
N GLU A 206 13.16 -17.83 -43.44
CA GLU A 206 11.88 -17.53 -42.79
C GLU A 206 11.88 -16.14 -42.16
N TRP A 207 13.00 -15.73 -41.57
CA TRP A 207 13.16 -14.42 -40.94
C TRP A 207 13.49 -13.30 -41.94
N LYS A 208 13.53 -13.60 -43.24
CA LYS A 208 13.90 -12.66 -44.31
C LYS A 208 15.26 -11.99 -44.05
N PHE A 209 16.24 -12.76 -43.57
CA PHE A 209 17.59 -12.25 -43.34
C PHE A 209 18.16 -11.67 -44.66
N PRO A 210 18.61 -10.41 -44.69
CA PRO A 210 19.04 -9.77 -45.93
C PRO A 210 20.35 -10.37 -46.46
N ASN A 211 20.52 -10.28 -47.78
CA ASN A 211 21.72 -10.77 -48.48
C ASN A 211 22.09 -12.22 -48.13
N LEU A 212 21.10 -13.05 -47.78
CA LEU A 212 21.29 -14.46 -47.48
C LEU A 212 21.48 -15.27 -48.77
N ASP A 213 22.69 -15.81 -48.94
CA ASP A 213 23.02 -16.73 -50.02
C ASP A 213 22.99 -18.18 -49.52
N ARG A 214 24.01 -18.59 -48.75
CA ARG A 214 24.16 -19.93 -48.20
C ARG A 214 24.73 -19.91 -46.78
N VAL A 215 24.35 -20.90 -45.97
CA VAL A 215 25.00 -21.19 -44.67
C VAL A 215 25.92 -22.40 -44.83
N ILE A 216 27.16 -22.29 -44.34
CA ILE A 216 28.15 -23.37 -44.33
C ILE A 216 28.73 -23.57 -42.93
N PHE A 217 29.12 -24.80 -42.60
CA PHE A 217 29.80 -25.09 -41.34
C PHE A 217 31.31 -24.95 -41.53
N SER A 218 31.96 -24.21 -40.64
CA SER A 218 33.42 -24.08 -40.62
C SER A 218 34.01 -25.05 -39.62
N GLU A 219 34.63 -26.13 -40.10
CA GLU A 219 35.32 -27.11 -39.25
C GLU A 219 36.51 -26.50 -38.49
N SER A 220 37.08 -25.38 -38.95
CA SER A 220 38.19 -24.73 -38.25
C SER A 220 37.73 -23.94 -37.03
N ASN A 221 36.49 -23.43 -37.06
CA ASN A 221 35.97 -22.52 -36.04
C ASN A 221 34.84 -23.15 -35.21
N ASP A 222 34.41 -24.37 -35.56
CA ASP A 222 33.26 -25.07 -35.00
C ASP A 222 31.99 -24.20 -34.93
N ASP A 223 31.79 -23.35 -35.96
CA ASP A 223 30.69 -22.39 -36.06
C ASP A 223 30.24 -22.26 -37.52
N ILE A 224 29.10 -21.59 -37.75
CA ILE A 224 28.56 -21.32 -39.08
C ILE A 224 29.18 -20.07 -39.70
N ALA A 225 29.36 -20.10 -41.02
CA ALA A 225 29.56 -18.91 -41.84
C ALA A 225 28.31 -18.69 -42.71
N ILE A 226 27.88 -17.43 -42.77
CA ILE A 226 26.64 -16.99 -43.41
C ILE A 226 27.04 -16.10 -44.57
N SER A 227 26.62 -16.44 -45.79
CA SER A 227 26.96 -15.70 -47.02
C SER A 227 28.48 -15.42 -47.17
N GLY A 228 29.31 -16.38 -46.79
CA GLY A 228 30.77 -16.29 -46.90
C GLY A 228 31.49 -15.52 -45.77
N ARG A 229 30.75 -15.00 -44.78
CA ARG A 229 31.30 -14.28 -43.62
C ARG A 229 31.09 -15.09 -42.34
N GLU A 230 32.11 -15.14 -41.48
CA GLU A 230 32.02 -15.86 -40.21
C GLU A 230 30.97 -15.20 -39.30
N ARG A 231 30.15 -16.00 -38.58
CA ARG A 231 29.17 -15.43 -37.64
C ARG A 231 29.84 -14.49 -36.64
N ALA A 232 31.03 -14.86 -36.14
CA ALA A 232 31.79 -14.09 -35.16
C ALA A 232 32.22 -12.69 -35.64
N SER A 233 32.35 -12.46 -36.96
CA SER A 233 32.78 -11.18 -37.54
C SER A 233 31.64 -10.17 -37.70
N HIS A 234 30.38 -10.56 -37.49
CA HIS A 234 29.23 -9.65 -37.60
C HIS A 234 29.04 -8.77 -36.35
N GLY A 235 28.29 -7.68 -36.50
CA GLY A 235 27.89 -6.81 -35.39
C GLY A 235 27.16 -7.57 -34.26
N LYS A 236 27.17 -7.01 -33.04
CA LYS A 236 26.56 -7.65 -31.85
C LYS A 236 25.08 -8.04 -32.08
N GLY A 237 24.30 -7.21 -32.77
CA GLY A 237 22.89 -7.50 -33.09
C GLY A 237 22.72 -8.68 -34.04
N VAL A 238 23.43 -8.66 -35.17
CA VAL A 238 23.42 -9.77 -36.15
C VAL A 238 23.90 -11.07 -35.50
N ARG A 239 24.93 -11.02 -34.64
CA ARG A 239 25.40 -12.19 -33.89
C ARG A 239 24.35 -12.78 -32.95
N ALA A 240 23.53 -11.96 -32.31
CA ALA A 240 22.47 -12.44 -31.41
C ALA A 240 21.36 -13.16 -32.18
N ILE A 241 20.90 -12.57 -33.29
CA ILE A 241 19.88 -13.20 -34.15
C ILE A 241 20.41 -14.49 -34.77
N THR A 242 21.60 -14.46 -35.37
CA THR A 242 22.19 -15.64 -36.01
C THR A 242 22.52 -16.75 -35.02
N HIS A 243 22.87 -16.42 -33.78
CA HIS A 243 22.99 -17.41 -32.70
C HIS A 243 21.63 -18.05 -32.34
N THR A 244 20.57 -17.25 -32.34
CA THR A 244 19.20 -17.76 -32.14
C THR A 244 18.80 -18.67 -33.30
N ALA A 245 19.14 -18.31 -34.55
CA ALA A 245 18.92 -19.15 -35.72
C ALA A 245 19.68 -20.47 -35.64
N PHE A 246 20.94 -20.44 -35.18
CA PHE A 246 21.75 -21.62 -34.95
C PHE A 246 21.07 -22.58 -33.96
N ASN A 247 20.65 -22.08 -32.80
CA ASN A 247 20.02 -22.91 -31.76
C ASN A 247 18.66 -23.46 -32.19
N LEU A 248 17.85 -22.64 -32.87
CA LEU A 248 16.57 -23.09 -33.41
C LEU A 248 16.76 -24.12 -34.53
N GLY A 249 17.72 -23.88 -35.43
CA GLY A 249 18.09 -24.81 -36.50
C GLY A 249 18.57 -26.14 -35.94
N LEU A 250 19.36 -26.14 -34.86
CA LEU A 250 19.83 -27.37 -34.21
C LEU A 250 18.67 -28.15 -33.62
N LEU A 251 17.76 -27.45 -32.94
CA LEU A 251 16.58 -28.06 -32.36
C LEU A 251 15.66 -28.65 -33.44
N ARG A 252 15.45 -27.94 -34.56
CA ARG A 252 14.69 -28.44 -35.72
C ARG A 252 15.37 -29.65 -36.37
N PHE A 253 16.69 -29.59 -36.57
CA PHE A 253 17.50 -30.69 -37.09
C PHE A 253 17.37 -31.96 -36.24
N CYS A 254 17.54 -31.84 -34.91
CA CYS A 254 17.39 -32.97 -33.99
C CYS A 254 15.97 -33.54 -34.02
N ARG A 255 14.95 -32.68 -34.02
CA ARG A 255 13.56 -33.11 -34.06
C ARG A 255 13.20 -33.83 -35.36
N ASN A 256 13.56 -33.26 -36.50
CA ASN A 256 13.25 -33.82 -37.83
C ASN A 256 13.89 -35.21 -38.03
N ARG A 257 14.98 -35.50 -37.30
CA ARG A 257 15.68 -36.79 -37.30
C ARG A 257 15.35 -37.69 -36.11
N SER A 258 14.39 -37.32 -35.27
CA SER A 258 14.03 -38.07 -34.04
C SER A 258 15.23 -38.34 -33.11
N MET A 259 16.18 -37.40 -33.08
CA MET A 259 17.32 -37.44 -32.16
C MET A 259 16.90 -36.87 -30.79
N PRO A 260 17.59 -37.26 -29.69
CA PRO A 260 17.27 -36.72 -28.37
C PRO A 260 17.33 -35.19 -28.33
N HIS A 261 16.24 -34.55 -27.93
CA HIS A 261 16.16 -33.11 -27.78
C HIS A 261 15.21 -32.73 -26.63
N PRO A 262 15.45 -31.61 -25.92
CA PRO A 262 14.60 -31.20 -24.79
C PRO A 262 13.23 -30.67 -25.22
N GLY A 263 13.04 -30.35 -26.50
CA GLY A 263 11.81 -29.76 -27.03
C GLY A 263 11.55 -28.32 -26.58
N LEU A 264 12.51 -27.70 -25.89
CA LEU A 264 12.43 -26.36 -25.32
C LEU A 264 13.63 -25.51 -25.77
N LEU A 265 13.37 -24.26 -26.15
CA LEU A 265 14.37 -23.23 -26.42
C LEU A 265 14.02 -21.97 -25.62
N ILE A 266 14.98 -21.46 -24.85
CA ILE A 266 14.85 -20.20 -24.10
C ILE A 266 15.85 -19.20 -24.69
N VAL A 267 15.37 -18.03 -25.09
CA VAL A 267 16.17 -16.99 -25.74
C VAL A 267 16.01 -15.70 -24.96
N ASP A 268 17.13 -15.13 -24.53
CA ASP A 268 17.17 -13.85 -23.83
C ASP A 268 17.66 -12.76 -24.78
N SER A 269 16.82 -11.74 -24.97
CA SER A 269 17.14 -10.49 -25.67
C SER A 269 17.70 -10.67 -27.09
N PRO A 270 17.12 -11.53 -27.96
CA PRO A 270 17.65 -11.77 -29.30
C PRO A 270 17.59 -10.55 -30.22
N LEU A 271 16.73 -9.57 -29.92
CA LEU A 271 16.45 -8.41 -30.77
C LEU A 271 16.91 -7.07 -30.16
N VAL A 272 17.25 -7.00 -28.87
CA VAL A 272 17.65 -5.74 -28.18
C VAL A 272 18.77 -4.98 -28.92
N VAL A 273 19.79 -5.70 -29.38
CA VAL A 273 20.98 -5.09 -30.01
C VAL A 273 20.81 -4.97 -31.53
N TYR A 274 19.67 -5.43 -32.05
CA TYR A 274 19.34 -5.36 -33.47
C TYR A 274 18.68 -4.02 -33.79
N ARG A 275 19.49 -3.07 -34.27
CA ARG A 275 19.08 -1.70 -34.60
C ARG A 275 18.77 -1.56 -36.09
N GLN A 276 17.84 -0.66 -36.39
CA GLN A 276 17.50 -0.27 -37.77
C GLN A 276 18.67 0.50 -38.41
N ALA A 277 18.69 0.56 -39.74
CA ALA A 277 19.77 1.03 -40.61
C ALA A 277 20.23 2.51 -40.44
N ASP A 278 19.76 3.23 -39.42
CA ASP A 278 20.10 4.64 -39.16
C ASP A 278 21.16 4.83 -38.04
N ASP A 279 21.84 3.76 -37.57
CA ASP A 279 22.90 3.86 -36.55
C ASP A 279 24.26 4.20 -37.20
N PRO A 280 24.92 5.32 -36.86
CA PRO A 280 26.22 5.72 -37.46
C PRO A 280 27.39 4.75 -37.15
N ASN A 281 27.17 3.70 -36.36
CA ASN A 281 28.14 2.63 -36.09
C ASN A 281 27.79 1.28 -36.75
N SER A 282 26.78 1.19 -37.63
CA SER A 282 26.54 -0.03 -38.42
C SER A 282 27.59 -0.19 -39.52
N ASP A 283 28.00 -1.44 -39.77
CA ASP A 283 28.81 -1.78 -40.96
C ASP A 283 27.95 -1.42 -42.20
N PRO A 284 28.45 -0.72 -43.23
CA PRO A 284 27.66 -0.35 -44.40
C PRO A 284 27.07 -1.54 -45.19
N GLU A 285 27.62 -2.75 -45.00
CA GLU A 285 27.03 -4.00 -45.52
C GLU A 285 25.90 -4.57 -44.64
N ASP A 286 25.81 -4.09 -43.39
CA ASP A 286 24.75 -4.33 -42.42
C ASP A 286 23.62 -3.26 -42.54
N GLU A 287 23.63 -2.35 -43.52
CA GLU A 287 22.64 -1.24 -43.67
C GLU A 287 21.29 -1.64 -44.31
N GLY A 288 20.89 -2.91 -44.27
CA GLY A 288 19.69 -3.42 -44.95
C GLY A 288 18.58 -3.98 -44.06
N PHE A 289 18.71 -3.92 -42.74
CA PHE A 289 17.88 -4.70 -41.82
C PHE A 289 16.57 -3.99 -41.45
N SER A 290 15.51 -4.26 -42.21
CA SER A 290 14.18 -3.65 -42.04
C SER A 290 13.39 -4.19 -40.82
N THR A 291 12.30 -3.50 -40.49
CA THR A 291 11.23 -3.97 -39.58
C THR A 291 10.70 -5.36 -39.94
N ASP A 292 10.86 -5.82 -41.18
CA ASP A 292 10.37 -7.11 -41.65
C ASP A 292 11.03 -8.30 -40.93
N VAL A 293 12.29 -8.16 -40.48
CA VAL A 293 13.01 -9.26 -39.82
C VAL A 293 12.47 -9.50 -38.42
N LYS A 294 12.19 -8.44 -37.64
CA LYS A 294 11.59 -8.56 -36.30
C LYS A 294 10.21 -9.22 -36.37
N GLU A 295 9.40 -8.80 -37.32
CA GLU A 295 8.05 -9.33 -37.52
C GLU A 295 8.09 -10.79 -38.00
N ALA A 296 8.95 -11.10 -38.98
CA ALA A 296 9.13 -12.46 -39.49
C ALA A 296 9.72 -13.42 -38.45
N PHE A 297 10.60 -12.94 -37.57
CA PHE A 297 11.12 -13.68 -36.42
C PHE A 297 9.98 -14.15 -35.51
N TYR A 298 9.15 -13.22 -35.02
CA TYR A 298 8.04 -13.58 -34.14
C TYR A 298 7.03 -14.52 -34.82
N ARG A 299 6.69 -14.25 -36.08
CA ARG A 299 5.76 -15.10 -36.84
C ARG A 299 6.29 -16.52 -37.05
N SER A 300 7.57 -16.66 -37.43
CA SER A 300 8.24 -17.97 -37.57
C SER A 300 8.21 -18.77 -36.26
N LEU A 301 8.47 -18.11 -35.12
CA LEU A 301 8.41 -18.77 -33.81
C LEU A 301 6.99 -19.18 -33.42
N SER A 302 5.98 -18.34 -33.68
CA SER A 302 4.58 -18.65 -33.36
C SER A 302 4.01 -19.82 -34.18
N ALA A 303 4.54 -20.04 -35.39
CA ALA A 303 4.13 -21.14 -36.25
C ALA A 303 4.81 -22.48 -35.90
N ALA A 304 5.76 -22.48 -34.96
CA ALA A 304 6.52 -23.68 -34.62
C ALA A 304 5.65 -24.69 -33.85
N VAL A 305 5.43 -25.87 -34.45
CA VAL A 305 4.63 -26.95 -33.84
C VAL A 305 5.55 -27.98 -33.17
N GLY A 306 5.16 -28.48 -31.99
CA GLY A 306 5.85 -29.58 -31.31
C GLY A 306 7.13 -29.19 -30.58
N ILE A 307 7.40 -27.90 -30.43
CA ILE A 307 8.52 -27.34 -29.66
C ILE A 307 8.00 -26.14 -28.87
N GLN A 308 8.57 -25.90 -27.69
CA GLN A 308 8.28 -24.73 -26.87
C GLN A 308 9.42 -23.72 -27.01
N VAL A 309 9.09 -22.49 -27.41
CA VAL A 309 10.05 -21.39 -27.47
C VAL A 309 9.62 -20.30 -26.49
N ILE A 310 10.52 -19.92 -25.59
CA ILE A 310 10.32 -18.82 -24.63
C ILE A 310 11.29 -17.71 -25.01
N VAL A 311 10.76 -16.53 -25.33
CA VAL A 311 11.55 -15.35 -25.65
C VAL A 311 11.35 -14.31 -24.55
N CYS A 312 12.46 -13.84 -23.98
CA CYS A 312 12.48 -12.69 -23.08
C CYS A 312 12.98 -11.48 -23.87
N GLU A 313 12.17 -10.44 -24.02
CA GLU A 313 12.50 -9.26 -24.84
C GLU A 313 11.86 -8.01 -24.25
N ASN A 314 12.43 -6.84 -24.52
CA ASN A 314 11.92 -5.54 -24.04
C ASN A 314 10.94 -4.90 -25.01
N ASP A 315 11.11 -5.14 -26.32
CA ASP A 315 10.22 -4.66 -27.36
C ASP A 315 8.95 -5.53 -27.44
N ASP A 316 7.77 -4.91 -27.58
CA ASP A 316 6.52 -5.64 -27.74
C ASP A 316 6.48 -6.41 -29.09
N PRO A 317 5.99 -7.67 -29.10
CA PRO A 317 5.78 -8.42 -30.34
C PRO A 317 4.59 -7.84 -31.14
N PRO A 318 4.43 -8.23 -32.42
CA PRO A 318 3.26 -7.88 -33.21
C PRO A 318 1.94 -8.23 -32.51
N ALA A 319 0.98 -7.29 -32.50
CA ALA A 319 -0.28 -7.43 -31.74
C ALA A 319 -1.19 -8.56 -32.25
N ASP A 320 -0.99 -9.01 -33.48
CA ASP A 320 -1.73 -10.09 -34.15
C ASP A 320 -1.14 -11.50 -33.88
N LEU A 321 -0.11 -11.60 -33.04
CA LEU A 321 0.60 -12.86 -32.80
C LEU A 321 -0.21 -13.83 -31.93
N SER A 322 -0.41 -15.06 -32.42
CA SER A 322 -0.98 -16.16 -31.64
C SER A 322 0.07 -16.77 -30.70
N ALA A 323 0.41 -16.07 -29.62
CA ALA A 323 1.37 -16.52 -28.60
C ALA A 323 0.90 -16.19 -27.18
N ASN A 324 1.46 -16.87 -26.18
CA ASN A 324 1.25 -16.50 -24.77
C ASN A 324 2.19 -15.34 -24.41
N ILE A 325 1.64 -14.12 -24.41
CA ILE A 325 2.39 -12.90 -24.13
C ILE A 325 2.23 -12.55 -22.65
N ILE A 326 3.34 -12.55 -21.90
CA ILE A 326 3.39 -12.12 -20.50
C ILE A 326 4.10 -10.77 -20.45
N HIS A 327 3.32 -9.70 -20.33
CA HIS A 327 3.86 -8.34 -20.25
C HIS A 327 4.18 -7.96 -18.79
N PHE A 328 5.37 -7.38 -18.57
CA PHE A 328 5.82 -6.91 -17.26
C PHE A 328 5.80 -5.38 -17.21
N THR A 329 4.84 -4.81 -16.51
CA THR A 329 4.55 -3.37 -16.57
C THR A 329 5.46 -2.51 -15.69
N LYS A 330 6.07 -3.08 -14.65
CA LYS A 330 6.72 -2.32 -13.56
C LYS A 330 5.77 -1.30 -12.90
N THR A 331 4.45 -1.50 -13.03
CA THR A 331 3.41 -0.71 -12.37
C THR A 331 2.53 -1.63 -11.51
N ASN A 332 1.60 -1.05 -10.74
CA ASN A 332 0.62 -1.80 -9.98
C ASN A 332 -0.54 -2.34 -10.83
N GLU A 333 -0.52 -2.09 -12.14
CA GLU A 333 -1.49 -2.61 -13.10
C GLU A 333 -0.87 -3.80 -13.85
N GLY A 334 -1.54 -4.94 -13.85
CA GLY A 334 -1.01 -6.17 -14.44
C GLY A 334 0.12 -6.80 -13.60
N ARG A 335 1.11 -7.41 -14.27
CA ARG A 335 2.22 -8.10 -13.60
C ARG A 335 3.42 -7.16 -13.48
N TYR A 336 3.76 -6.76 -12.25
CA TYR A 336 4.87 -5.82 -11.99
C TYR A 336 6.23 -6.31 -12.54
N GLY A 337 6.53 -7.60 -12.35
CA GLY A 337 7.78 -8.21 -12.82
C GLY A 337 7.72 -9.73 -12.78
N PHE A 338 8.84 -10.38 -13.08
CA PHE A 338 8.91 -11.85 -13.10
C PHE A 338 8.52 -12.46 -11.74
N ILE A 339 9.03 -11.87 -10.65
CA ILE A 339 8.67 -12.22 -9.28
C ILE A 339 7.41 -11.43 -8.90
N PRO A 340 6.30 -12.10 -8.54
CA PRO A 340 5.10 -11.42 -8.08
C PRO A 340 5.40 -10.66 -6.78
N MET A 341 4.96 -9.40 -6.69
CA MET A 341 4.97 -8.68 -5.42
C MET A 341 4.08 -9.46 -4.45
N VAL A 342 4.62 -9.88 -3.32
CA VAL A 342 3.84 -10.48 -2.23
C VAL A 342 2.84 -9.41 -1.79
N GLY A 343 1.59 -9.55 -2.22
CA GLY A 343 0.54 -8.59 -1.90
C GLY A 343 0.36 -8.51 -0.39
N GLY A 344 0.55 -7.31 0.16
CA GLY A 344 -0.21 -6.93 1.34
C GLY A 344 -1.68 -7.06 0.96
N SER A 345 -2.36 -7.99 1.62
CA SER A 345 -3.80 -8.20 1.53
C SER A 345 -4.53 -6.87 1.69
N GLN A 346 -5.33 -6.52 0.67
CA GLN A 346 -6.43 -5.55 0.82
C GLN A 346 -7.51 -6.11 1.73
#